data_AF-A0A8J6W531-F1
#
_entry.id   AF-A0A8J6W531-F1
#
_cell.length_a   1.000
_cell.length_b   1.000
_cell.length_c   1.000
_cell.angle_alpha   90.00
_cell.angle_beta   90.00
_cell.angle_gamma   90.00
#
_symmetry.space_group_name_H-M   'P 1'
#
loop_
_entity.id
_entity.type
_entity.pdbx_description
1 polymer ?
#
loop_
_entity_poly.entity_id
_entity_poly.type
_entity_poly.pdbx_seq_one_letter_code
_entity_poly.pdbx_strand_id
1 'polypeptide(L)'
;MTTTPREREAKAKVIVDKDPVPTSFEKWGKPGHFDRTLAKGPKTTTWIWNLHADAHDFDSHTSDLEDISRKIFSAHFGHLAVVFIWLSGMYFHGAKFSNYEAWMTNPTGIKPSAQVVWPIFGQEILNGDVGGGFHGIQITSGLFQYWRAAGFTNGFQLYCTAIGALVMAALMLFAGWFHYHKRAPKLEWFQNVESMMNHHLAGLLGLGCLSWAGHQIHVALPINKMLDAGVAIQDIPLPHQFILNKSLMADLYPSFAEGIKPFFTLNWNVYSDFLTFKGGLNPLTGGLWLSDTAHHHLALAVLFIVAGHMYRTNWGIGHSMKEILDN
;
A
#
# COMPACT_ATOMS: atom_id res chain seq x y z
N MET A 1 -24.89 -1.74 -48.32
CA MET A 1 -24.87 -2.85 -47.35
C MET A 1 -24.24 -2.34 -46.07
N THR A 2 -25.05 -2.06 -45.07
CA THR A 2 -24.59 -1.83 -43.69
C THR A 2 -24.17 -3.18 -43.12
N THR A 3 -22.88 -3.48 -43.17
CA THR A 3 -22.32 -4.62 -42.45
C THR A 3 -22.43 -4.34 -40.97
N THR A 4 -23.36 -5.01 -40.29
CA THR A 4 -23.39 -5.11 -38.84
C THR A 4 -21.99 -5.50 -38.35
N PRO A 5 -21.36 -4.75 -37.43
CA PRO A 5 -20.09 -5.19 -36.86
C PRO A 5 -20.30 -6.60 -36.29
N ARG A 6 -19.53 -7.58 -36.76
CA ARG A 6 -19.44 -8.89 -36.09
C ARG A 6 -19.18 -8.60 -34.62
N GLU A 7 -19.97 -9.18 -33.72
CA GLU A 7 -19.66 -9.19 -32.28
C GLU A 7 -18.20 -9.58 -32.12
N ARG A 8 -17.37 -8.63 -31.69
CA ARG A 8 -15.96 -8.90 -31.42
C ARG A 8 -15.95 -9.75 -30.17
N GLU A 9 -15.35 -10.95 -30.24
CA GLU A 9 -15.09 -11.73 -29.03
C GLU A 9 -14.34 -10.86 -28.02
N ALA A 10 -14.82 -10.86 -26.78
CA ALA A 10 -14.25 -10.03 -25.73
C ALA A 10 -12.82 -10.49 -25.43
N LYS A 11 -11.85 -9.65 -25.78
CA LYS A 11 -10.41 -9.86 -25.53
C LYS A 11 -10.09 -9.92 -24.04
N ALA A 12 -10.86 -9.24 -23.20
CA ALA A 12 -10.80 -9.27 -21.75
C ALA A 12 -12.14 -9.69 -21.15
N LYS A 13 -12.15 -10.86 -20.52
CA LYS A 13 -13.31 -11.45 -19.83
C LYS A 13 -12.85 -12.13 -18.54
N VAL A 14 -13.72 -12.11 -17.53
CA VAL A 14 -13.47 -12.80 -16.27
C VAL A 14 -14.10 -14.18 -16.36
N ILE A 15 -13.27 -15.23 -16.31
CA ILE A 15 -13.74 -16.62 -16.27
C ILE A 15 -13.15 -17.28 -15.02
N VAL A 16 -14.02 -17.91 -14.24
CA VAL A 16 -13.66 -18.57 -12.99
C VAL A 16 -14.34 -19.94 -12.89
N ASP A 17 -13.66 -20.89 -12.27
CA ASP A 17 -14.28 -22.14 -11.83
C ASP A 17 -14.89 -21.98 -10.43
N LYS A 18 -16.06 -22.59 -10.23
CA LYS A 18 -16.79 -22.53 -8.97
C LYS A 18 -16.42 -23.72 -8.10
N ASP A 19 -16.00 -23.41 -6.88
CA ASP A 19 -15.69 -24.39 -5.84
C ASP A 19 -14.71 -25.51 -6.29
N PRO A 20 -13.57 -25.18 -6.94
CA PRO A 20 -12.70 -26.17 -7.59
C PRO A 20 -11.93 -27.05 -6.60
N VAL A 21 -11.64 -26.55 -5.39
CA VAL A 21 -10.91 -27.28 -4.35
C VAL A 21 -11.69 -27.21 -3.04
N PRO A 22 -12.16 -28.34 -2.48
CA PRO A 22 -12.86 -28.34 -1.19
C PRO A 22 -12.00 -27.77 -0.07
N THR A 23 -12.61 -26.96 0.81
CA THR A 23 -11.96 -26.50 2.04
C THR A 23 -12.08 -27.59 3.10
N SER A 24 -10.96 -28.27 3.40
CA SER A 24 -10.89 -29.38 4.38
C SER A 24 -9.52 -29.44 5.03
N PHE A 25 -9.48 -29.81 6.32
CA PHE A 25 -8.24 -30.05 7.06
C PHE A 25 -7.59 -31.41 6.74
N GLU A 26 -8.21 -32.26 5.93
CA GLU A 26 -7.70 -33.61 5.63
C GLU A 26 -6.24 -33.59 5.12
N LYS A 27 -5.91 -32.65 4.23
CA LYS A 27 -4.55 -32.53 3.66
C LYS A 27 -3.51 -32.03 4.67
N TRP A 28 -3.92 -31.35 5.74
CA TRP A 28 -3.00 -30.88 6.78
C TRP A 28 -2.49 -32.04 7.64
N GLY A 29 -3.28 -33.11 7.80
CA GLY A 29 -2.85 -34.36 8.44
C GLY A 29 -1.90 -35.22 7.59
N LYS A 30 -1.59 -34.78 6.35
CA LYS A 30 -0.72 -35.47 5.39
C LYS A 30 0.39 -34.52 4.90
N PRO A 31 1.43 -34.22 5.72
CA PRO A 31 2.49 -33.33 5.28
C PRO A 31 3.21 -33.92 4.05
N GLY A 32 3.50 -33.07 3.07
CA GLY A 32 4.06 -33.49 1.78
C GLY A 32 3.03 -34.01 0.78
N HIS A 33 1.72 -33.85 1.03
CA HIS A 33 0.66 -34.29 0.10
C HIS A 33 0.75 -33.68 -1.31
N PHE A 34 1.46 -32.55 -1.46
CA PHE A 34 1.62 -31.82 -2.71
C PHE A 34 2.65 -32.48 -3.64
N ASP A 35 3.55 -33.31 -3.11
CA ASP A 35 4.53 -34.07 -3.88
C ASP A 35 4.36 -35.58 -3.63
N ARG A 36 4.20 -36.34 -4.72
CA ARG A 36 4.08 -37.80 -4.69
C ARG A 36 5.33 -38.49 -4.11
N THR A 37 6.52 -37.88 -4.23
CA THR A 37 7.74 -38.43 -3.65
C THR A 37 7.72 -38.37 -2.11
N LEU A 38 7.10 -37.33 -1.55
CA LEU A 38 6.99 -37.08 -0.12
C LEU A 38 5.74 -37.70 0.52
N ALA A 39 4.65 -37.86 -0.23
CA ALA A 39 3.37 -38.36 0.28
C ALA A 39 3.42 -39.76 0.92
N LYS A 40 4.48 -40.55 0.67
CA LYS A 40 4.71 -41.88 1.27
C LYS A 40 5.20 -41.84 2.72
N GLY A 41 5.50 -40.66 3.25
CA GLY A 41 5.92 -40.43 4.63
C GLY A 41 7.44 -40.52 4.87
N PRO A 42 7.90 -40.09 6.06
CA PRO A 42 9.31 -39.93 6.39
C PRO A 42 10.02 -41.27 6.62
N LYS A 43 10.77 -41.74 5.61
CA LYS A 43 11.68 -42.90 5.77
C LYS A 43 13.07 -42.51 6.26
N THR A 44 13.51 -41.28 5.98
CA THR A 44 14.80 -40.71 6.40
C THR A 44 14.58 -39.26 6.85
N THR A 45 15.54 -38.69 7.59
CA THR A 45 15.50 -37.28 8.01
C THR A 45 15.58 -36.31 6.82
N THR A 46 16.14 -36.74 5.68
CA THR A 46 16.12 -35.99 4.42
C THR A 46 14.70 -35.60 4.00
N TRP A 47 13.72 -36.46 4.26
CA TRP A 47 12.32 -36.18 3.96
C TRP A 47 11.83 -34.87 4.59
N ILE A 48 12.28 -34.57 5.82
CA ILE A 48 11.90 -33.33 6.51
C ILE A 48 12.46 -32.13 5.76
N TRP A 49 13.69 -32.19 5.27
CA TRP A 49 14.30 -31.08 4.54
C TRP A 49 13.62 -30.86 3.18
N ASN A 50 13.38 -31.94 2.43
CA ASN A 50 12.67 -31.86 1.16
C ASN A 50 11.24 -31.32 1.33
N LEU A 51 10.53 -31.70 2.40
CA LEU A 51 9.22 -31.15 2.72
C LEU A 51 9.21 -29.62 2.78
N HIS A 52 10.25 -28.98 3.33
CA HIS A 52 10.32 -27.53 3.41
C HIS A 52 10.87 -26.91 2.12
N ALA A 53 11.87 -27.54 1.50
CA ALA A 53 12.49 -27.05 0.26
C ALA A 53 11.48 -27.00 -0.89
N ASP A 54 10.64 -28.02 -0.99
CA ASP A 54 9.73 -28.20 -2.12
C ASP A 54 8.35 -27.56 -1.87
N ALA A 55 8.09 -26.99 -0.68
CA ALA A 55 6.77 -26.50 -0.29
C ALA A 55 6.20 -25.41 -1.21
N HIS A 56 7.05 -24.55 -1.77
CA HIS A 56 6.65 -23.47 -2.68
C HIS A 56 7.14 -23.68 -4.12
N ASP A 57 7.71 -24.85 -4.42
CA ASP A 57 8.08 -25.23 -5.78
C ASP A 57 6.86 -25.76 -6.54
N PHE A 58 5.93 -24.85 -6.89
CA PHE A 58 4.63 -25.25 -7.44
C PHE A 58 4.71 -26.03 -8.75
N ASP A 59 5.76 -25.83 -9.53
CA ASP A 59 5.98 -26.52 -10.80
C ASP A 59 6.35 -28.00 -10.61
N SER A 60 6.96 -28.38 -9.48
CA SER A 60 7.21 -29.79 -9.16
C SER A 60 5.98 -30.51 -8.62
N HIS A 61 4.97 -29.78 -8.15
CA HIS A 61 3.73 -30.38 -7.61
C HIS A 61 2.80 -30.88 -8.71
N THR A 62 2.75 -30.17 -9.85
CA THR A 62 1.82 -30.44 -10.95
C THR A 62 2.35 -29.83 -12.25
N SER A 63 2.00 -30.41 -13.40
CA SER A 63 2.29 -29.83 -14.72
C SER A 63 1.14 -28.95 -15.26
N ASP A 64 0.07 -28.77 -14.48
CA ASP A 64 -1.06 -27.90 -14.85
C ASP A 64 -0.76 -26.44 -14.54
N LEU A 65 -0.46 -25.68 -15.60
CA LEU A 65 -0.16 -24.25 -15.52
C LEU A 65 -1.31 -23.41 -14.95
N GLU A 66 -2.57 -23.84 -15.13
CA GLU A 66 -3.71 -23.15 -14.54
C GLU A 66 -3.72 -23.30 -13.01
N ASP A 67 -3.50 -24.51 -12.50
CA ASP A 67 -3.39 -24.77 -11.05
C ASP A 67 -2.18 -24.04 -10.45
N ILE A 68 -1.02 -24.05 -11.13
CA ILE A 68 0.15 -23.28 -10.72
C ILE A 68 -0.18 -21.78 -10.62
N SER A 69 -0.81 -21.21 -11.65
CA SER A 69 -1.20 -19.79 -11.67
C SER A 69 -2.15 -19.44 -10.52
N ARG A 70 -3.09 -20.34 -10.20
CA ARG A 70 -4.01 -20.19 -9.05
C ARG A 70 -3.27 -20.23 -7.71
N LYS A 71 -2.31 -21.14 -7.54
CA LYS A 71 -1.47 -21.21 -6.32
C LYS A 71 -0.68 -19.93 -6.14
N ILE A 72 -0.01 -19.45 -7.19
CA ILE A 72 0.75 -18.19 -7.19
C ILE A 72 -0.15 -17.02 -6.78
N PHE A 73 -1.31 -16.89 -7.43
CA PHE A 73 -2.24 -15.80 -7.15
C PHE A 73 -2.76 -15.80 -5.71
N SER A 74 -3.10 -16.97 -5.18
CA SER A 74 -3.49 -17.11 -3.77
C SER A 74 -2.33 -16.83 -2.82
N ALA A 75 -1.12 -17.26 -3.15
CA ALA A 75 0.08 -17.02 -2.34
C ALA A 75 0.42 -15.52 -2.28
N HIS A 76 0.20 -14.77 -3.37
CA HIS A 76 0.35 -13.31 -3.37
C HIS A 76 -0.56 -12.64 -2.33
N PHE A 77 -1.82 -13.06 -2.23
CA PHE A 77 -2.72 -12.56 -1.18
C PHE A 77 -2.27 -12.94 0.23
N GLY A 78 -1.77 -14.17 0.43
CA GLY A 78 -1.17 -14.58 1.69
C GLY A 78 0.03 -13.70 2.08
N HIS A 79 0.91 -13.41 1.13
CA HIS A 79 2.04 -12.51 1.33
C HIS A 79 1.60 -11.08 1.67
N LEU A 80 0.63 -10.52 0.92
CA LEU A 80 0.07 -9.19 1.20
C LEU A 80 -0.56 -9.12 2.61
N ALA A 81 -1.23 -10.18 3.05
CA ALA A 81 -1.76 -10.23 4.41
C ALA A 81 -0.66 -10.14 5.47
N VAL A 82 0.46 -10.87 5.29
CA VAL A 82 1.61 -10.80 6.20
C VAL A 82 2.20 -9.39 6.22
N VAL A 83 2.33 -8.74 5.06
CA VAL A 83 2.78 -7.34 4.97
C VAL A 83 1.84 -6.40 5.73
N PHE A 84 0.52 -6.56 5.59
CA PHE A 84 -0.45 -5.74 6.34
C PHE A 84 -0.43 -6.02 7.85
N ILE A 85 -0.21 -7.26 8.28
CA ILE A 85 -0.03 -7.59 9.71
C ILE A 85 1.23 -6.93 10.25
N TRP A 86 2.35 -7.04 9.53
CA TRP A 86 3.60 -6.37 9.90
C TRP A 86 3.39 -4.85 10.01
N LEU A 87 2.75 -4.24 9.00
CA LEU A 87 2.47 -2.81 8.98
C LEU A 87 1.55 -2.40 10.15
N SER A 88 0.48 -3.16 10.39
CA SER A 88 -0.41 -2.99 11.55
C SER A 88 0.37 -3.01 12.85
N GLY A 89 1.29 -3.97 13.02
CA GLY A 89 2.19 -4.05 14.17
C GLY A 89 3.02 -2.79 14.34
N MET A 90 3.61 -2.27 13.26
CA MET A 90 4.42 -1.04 13.31
C MET A 90 3.60 0.18 13.80
N TYR A 91 2.39 0.36 13.27
CA TYR A 91 1.48 1.43 13.73
C TYR A 91 1.01 1.23 15.16
N PHE A 92 0.70 -0.02 15.55
CA PHE A 92 0.23 -0.33 16.90
C PHE A 92 1.32 -0.09 17.96
N HIS A 93 2.56 -0.49 17.67
CA HIS A 93 3.71 -0.20 18.52
C HIS A 93 3.93 1.30 18.68
N GLY A 94 3.84 2.06 17.58
CA GLY A 94 3.81 3.52 17.61
C GLY A 94 2.71 4.09 18.50
N ALA A 95 1.51 3.52 18.45
CA ALA A 95 0.37 4.01 19.21
C ALA A 95 0.42 3.71 20.72
N LYS A 96 1.01 2.58 21.13
CA LYS A 96 0.90 2.06 22.50
C LYS A 96 2.20 2.05 23.31
N PHE A 97 3.35 1.93 22.66
CA PHE A 97 4.62 1.67 23.33
C PHE A 97 5.73 2.58 22.79
N SER A 98 5.39 3.82 22.45
CA SER A 98 6.32 4.76 21.83
C SER A 98 6.31 6.13 22.51
N ASN A 99 7.35 6.90 22.23
CA ASN A 99 7.44 8.31 22.59
C ASN A 99 7.07 9.25 21.43
N TYR A 100 6.20 8.83 20.49
CA TYR A 100 5.87 9.60 19.28
C TYR A 100 5.38 11.01 19.56
N GLU A 101 4.41 11.19 20.46
CA GLU A 101 3.86 12.51 20.79
C GLU A 101 4.90 13.40 21.47
N ALA A 102 5.72 12.85 22.37
CA ALA A 102 6.83 13.57 22.97
C ALA A 102 7.87 13.97 21.91
N TRP A 103 8.25 13.06 21.02
CA TRP A 103 9.15 13.34 19.91
C TRP A 103 8.61 14.45 19.00
N MET A 104 7.31 14.48 18.72
CA MET A 104 6.69 15.53 17.91
C MET A 104 6.87 16.94 18.50
N THR A 105 6.97 17.07 19.83
CA THR A 105 7.23 18.37 20.50
C THR A 105 8.69 18.81 20.44
N ASN A 106 9.64 17.87 20.35
CA ASN A 106 11.07 18.18 20.22
C ASN A 106 11.78 17.15 19.30
N PRO A 107 11.56 17.24 17.97
CA PRO A 107 12.05 16.23 17.02
C PRO A 107 13.58 16.16 16.90
N THR A 108 14.29 17.22 17.31
CA THR A 108 15.75 17.31 17.24
C THR A 108 16.44 16.83 18.52
N GLY A 109 15.78 16.99 19.67
CA GLY A 109 16.31 16.59 20.98
C GLY A 109 15.93 15.18 21.42
N ILE A 110 14.75 14.68 21.05
CA ILE A 110 14.24 13.36 21.48
C ILE A 110 14.57 12.29 20.43
N LYS A 111 14.97 11.10 20.88
CA LYS A 111 15.25 9.97 19.97
C LYS A 111 13.98 9.12 19.78
N PRO A 112 13.64 8.73 18.53
CA PRO A 112 12.49 7.86 18.28
C PRO A 112 12.63 6.50 18.98
N SER A 113 11.59 6.07 19.71
CA SER A 113 11.52 4.77 20.36
C SER A 113 10.10 4.23 20.30
N ALA A 114 9.93 2.96 19.95
CA ALA A 114 8.62 2.29 19.83
C ALA A 114 8.63 0.82 20.29
N GLN A 115 9.68 0.41 21.00
CA GLN A 115 9.82 -0.93 21.55
C GLN A 115 10.30 -0.84 22.99
N VAL A 116 9.52 -1.42 23.90
CA VAL A 116 9.83 -1.48 25.33
C VAL A 116 9.98 -2.93 25.72
N VAL A 117 11.08 -3.25 26.40
CA VAL A 117 11.42 -4.60 26.82
C VAL A 117 10.87 -4.85 28.23
N TRP A 118 10.33 -6.04 28.47
CA TRP A 118 9.85 -6.43 29.80
C TRP A 118 11.01 -6.62 30.79
N PRO A 119 10.82 -6.28 32.09
CA PRO A 119 11.85 -6.38 33.12
C PRO A 119 11.97 -7.80 33.66
N ILE A 120 12.59 -8.67 32.86
CA ILE A 120 12.92 -10.05 33.25
C ILE A 120 14.39 -10.31 32.97
N PHE A 121 15.07 -11.05 33.85
CA PHE A 121 16.48 -11.40 33.68
C PHE A 121 17.47 -10.22 33.47
N GLY A 122 17.09 -8.99 33.84
CA GLY A 122 17.93 -7.80 33.67
C GLY A 122 17.92 -7.21 32.25
N GLN A 123 17.09 -7.72 31.34
CA GLN A 123 17.04 -7.24 29.96
C GLN A 123 16.44 -5.83 29.82
N GLU A 124 15.81 -5.29 30.87
CA GLU A 124 15.34 -3.91 30.92
C GLU A 124 16.47 -2.89 30.82
N ILE A 125 17.73 -3.30 30.98
CA ILE A 125 18.90 -2.47 30.63
C ILE A 125 18.88 -1.98 29.18
N LEU A 126 18.17 -2.70 28.28
CA LEU A 126 17.95 -2.31 26.89
C LEU A 126 16.98 -1.14 26.74
N ASN A 127 16.17 -0.83 27.76
CA ASN A 127 15.30 0.34 27.77
C ASN A 127 16.11 1.60 28.13
N GLY A 128 16.92 2.06 27.18
CA GLY A 128 17.72 3.28 27.35
C GLY A 128 16.85 4.54 27.46
N ASP A 129 17.37 5.56 28.15
CA ASP A 129 16.76 6.89 28.16
C ASP A 129 16.89 7.53 26.77
N VAL A 130 15.76 7.72 26.10
CA VAL A 130 15.68 8.31 24.75
C VAL A 130 15.16 9.75 24.77
N GLY A 131 14.98 10.34 25.96
CA GLY A 131 14.38 11.65 26.17
C GLY A 131 12.85 11.62 26.18
N GLY A 132 12.24 12.74 26.57
CA GLY A 132 10.78 12.86 26.69
C GLY A 132 10.18 12.06 27.85
N GLY A 133 10.99 11.72 28.87
CA GLY A 133 10.56 10.89 30.00
C GLY A 133 10.30 9.43 29.66
N PHE A 134 10.80 8.95 28.51
CA PHE A 134 10.54 7.61 28.00
C PHE A 134 11.82 6.76 27.98
N HIS A 135 11.68 5.50 28.37
CA HIS A 135 12.75 4.50 28.33
C HIS A 135 12.34 3.36 27.40
N GLY A 136 13.18 3.04 26.42
CA GLY A 136 12.92 1.99 25.44
C GLY A 136 14.04 1.85 24.43
N ILE A 137 13.91 0.90 23.51
CA ILE A 137 14.87 0.71 22.42
C ILE A 137 14.69 1.81 21.38
N GLN A 138 15.76 2.56 21.12
CA GLN A 138 15.78 3.52 20.03
C GLN A 138 15.59 2.80 18.68
N ILE A 139 14.59 3.23 17.90
CA ILE A 139 14.31 2.67 16.58
C ILE A 139 15.03 3.45 15.47
N THR A 140 15.38 2.76 14.38
CA THR A 140 16.06 3.33 13.21
C THR A 140 15.28 3.17 11.91
N SER A 141 14.01 2.74 12.00
CA SER A 141 13.15 2.50 10.84
C SER A 141 12.60 3.76 10.14
N GLY A 142 12.75 4.94 10.76
CA GLY A 142 12.27 6.21 10.20
C GLY A 142 10.75 6.44 10.27
N LEU A 143 10.01 5.60 11.00
CA LEU A 143 8.55 5.66 11.08
C LEU A 143 8.02 7.00 11.61
N PHE A 144 8.69 7.60 12.60
CA PHE A 144 8.23 8.86 13.20
C PHE A 144 8.25 10.02 12.20
N GLN A 145 9.31 10.13 11.41
CA GLN A 145 9.43 11.13 10.35
C GLN A 145 8.37 10.92 9.28
N TYR A 146 8.12 9.66 8.90
CA TYR A 146 7.06 9.33 7.94
C TYR A 146 5.67 9.70 8.47
N TRP A 147 5.34 9.34 9.71
CA TRP A 147 4.05 9.67 10.33
C TRP A 147 3.83 11.19 10.45
N ARG A 148 4.86 11.94 10.84
CA ARG A 148 4.82 13.41 10.84
C ARG A 148 4.52 13.94 9.43
N ALA A 149 5.25 13.46 8.43
CA ALA A 149 5.08 13.88 7.04
C ALA A 149 3.69 13.53 6.49
N ALA A 150 3.03 12.47 6.99
CA ALA A 150 1.66 12.10 6.66
C ALA A 150 0.59 12.85 7.49
N GLY A 151 1.00 13.72 8.43
CA GLY A 151 0.10 14.53 9.25
C GLY A 151 -0.50 13.81 10.45
N PHE A 152 0.10 12.71 10.92
CA PHE A 152 -0.28 12.09 12.19
C PHE A 152 0.19 12.96 13.36
N THR A 153 -0.72 13.30 14.27
CA THR A 153 -0.46 14.16 15.43
C THR A 153 -0.62 13.46 16.78
N ASN A 154 -1.25 12.28 16.82
CA ASN A 154 -1.48 11.56 18.08
C ASN A 154 -1.56 10.04 17.91
N GLY A 155 -1.45 9.32 19.03
CA GLY A 155 -1.50 7.86 19.10
C GLY A 155 -2.86 7.25 18.72
N PHE A 156 -3.96 8.00 18.84
CA PHE A 156 -5.28 7.51 18.43
C PHE A 156 -5.37 7.27 16.92
N GLN A 157 -4.82 8.20 16.11
CA GLN A 157 -4.77 8.04 14.66
C GLN A 157 -3.90 6.83 14.25
N LEU A 158 -2.74 6.64 14.90
CA LEU A 158 -1.89 5.47 14.68
C LEU A 158 -2.63 4.17 15.03
N TYR A 159 -3.37 4.17 16.14
CA TYR A 159 -4.18 3.02 16.56
C TYR A 159 -5.27 2.69 15.55
N CYS A 160 -6.04 3.68 15.08
CA CYS A 160 -7.05 3.47 14.04
C CYS A 160 -6.43 2.92 12.75
N THR A 161 -5.24 3.41 12.37
CA THR A 161 -4.50 2.93 11.20
C THR A 161 -4.07 1.48 11.36
N ALA A 162 -3.60 1.09 12.56
CA ALA A 162 -3.28 -0.30 12.88
C ALA A 162 -4.50 -1.22 12.71
N ILE A 163 -5.65 -0.85 13.29
CA ILE A 163 -6.89 -1.63 13.13
C ILE A 163 -7.32 -1.72 11.66
N GLY A 164 -7.24 -0.61 10.91
CA GLY A 164 -7.54 -0.62 9.47
C GLY A 164 -6.62 -1.56 8.69
N ALA A 165 -5.31 -1.54 8.95
CA ALA A 165 -4.36 -2.46 8.34
C ALA A 165 -4.63 -3.93 8.71
N LEU A 166 -5.04 -4.22 9.95
CA LEU A 166 -5.43 -5.56 10.36
C LEU A 166 -6.70 -6.06 9.66
N VAL A 167 -7.70 -5.19 9.48
CA VAL A 167 -8.90 -5.51 8.68
C VAL A 167 -8.51 -5.79 7.22
N MET A 168 -7.60 -4.99 6.64
CA MET A 168 -7.08 -5.25 5.29
C MET A 168 -6.34 -6.59 5.21
N ALA A 169 -5.56 -6.97 6.22
CA ALA A 169 -4.93 -8.29 6.27
C ALA A 169 -5.97 -9.42 6.25
N ALA A 170 -7.05 -9.30 7.03
CA ALA A 170 -8.14 -10.27 7.04
C ALA A 170 -8.85 -10.36 5.67
N LEU A 171 -9.06 -9.22 5.01
CA LEU A 171 -9.60 -9.17 3.64
C LEU A 171 -8.66 -9.82 2.62
N MET A 172 -7.34 -9.62 2.75
CA MET A 172 -6.36 -10.27 1.87
C MET A 172 -6.35 -11.80 2.07
N LEU A 173 -6.34 -12.28 3.31
CA LEU A 173 -6.44 -13.73 3.60
C LEU A 173 -7.73 -14.32 3.03
N PHE A 174 -8.86 -13.63 3.21
CA PHE A 174 -10.15 -14.04 2.66
C PHE A 174 -10.12 -14.07 1.13
N ALA A 175 -9.57 -13.05 0.47
CA ALA A 175 -9.47 -12.98 -0.98
C ALA A 175 -8.60 -14.11 -1.54
N GLY A 176 -7.47 -14.43 -0.90
CA GLY A 176 -6.62 -15.55 -1.27
C GLY A 176 -7.37 -16.89 -1.22
N TRP A 177 -8.02 -17.17 -0.08
CA TRP A 177 -8.88 -18.35 0.05
C TRP A 177 -10.01 -18.37 -1.00
N PHE A 178 -10.68 -17.24 -1.21
CA PHE A 178 -11.80 -17.13 -2.13
C PHE A 178 -11.38 -17.41 -3.58
N HIS A 179 -10.27 -16.82 -4.01
CA HIS A 179 -9.74 -16.97 -5.37
C HIS A 179 -8.96 -18.27 -5.61
N TYR A 180 -8.81 -19.12 -4.59
CA TYR A 180 -8.31 -20.49 -4.76
C TYR A 180 -9.42 -21.54 -4.61
N HIS A 181 -10.22 -21.45 -3.55
CA HIS A 181 -11.20 -22.48 -3.19
C HIS A 181 -12.60 -22.21 -3.73
N LYS A 182 -13.00 -20.97 -4.02
CA LYS A 182 -14.40 -20.61 -4.35
C LYS A 182 -14.58 -20.15 -5.79
N ARG A 183 -13.74 -19.24 -6.26
CA ARG A 183 -13.81 -18.64 -7.60
C ARG A 183 -12.40 -18.53 -8.17
N ALA A 184 -11.85 -19.65 -8.60
CA ALA A 184 -10.49 -19.69 -9.12
C ALA A 184 -10.45 -19.24 -10.58
N PRO A 185 -9.67 -18.19 -10.93
CA PRO A 185 -9.56 -17.73 -12.31
C PRO A 185 -9.01 -18.81 -13.24
N LYS A 186 -9.40 -18.76 -14.51
CA LYS A 186 -8.81 -19.60 -15.56
C LYS A 186 -7.52 -19.02 -16.11
N LEU A 187 -6.72 -19.84 -16.77
CA LEU A 187 -5.42 -19.44 -17.35
C LEU A 187 -5.55 -18.25 -18.31
N GLU A 188 -6.62 -18.20 -19.11
CA GLU A 188 -6.91 -17.09 -20.04
C GLU A 188 -7.02 -15.73 -19.32
N TRP A 189 -7.50 -15.70 -18.07
CA TRP A 189 -7.56 -14.48 -17.27
C TRP A 189 -6.16 -14.02 -16.84
N PHE A 190 -5.31 -14.94 -16.40
CA PHE A 190 -3.92 -14.65 -16.02
C PHE A 190 -3.07 -14.19 -17.20
N GLN A 191 -3.33 -14.74 -18.39
CA GLN A 191 -2.60 -14.40 -19.61
C GLN A 191 -3.08 -13.09 -20.27
N ASN A 192 -4.03 -12.38 -19.68
CA ASN A 192 -4.50 -11.10 -20.18
C ASN A 192 -3.55 -9.95 -19.83
N VAL A 193 -2.35 -9.98 -20.41
CA VAL A 193 -1.24 -9.07 -20.09
C VAL A 193 -1.55 -7.62 -20.41
N GLU A 194 -2.33 -7.35 -21.45
CA GLU A 194 -2.71 -5.98 -21.85
C GLU A 194 -3.71 -5.38 -20.86
N SER A 195 -4.72 -6.15 -20.42
CA SER A 195 -5.63 -5.71 -19.36
C SER A 195 -4.87 -5.54 -18.05
N MET A 196 -4.04 -6.50 -17.66
CA MET A 196 -3.22 -6.42 -16.45
C MET A 196 -2.34 -5.16 -16.45
N MET A 197 -1.67 -4.87 -17.55
CA MET A 197 -0.79 -3.71 -17.67
C MET A 197 -1.58 -2.38 -17.61
N ASN A 198 -2.70 -2.27 -18.33
CA ASN A 198 -3.56 -1.09 -18.26
C ASN A 198 -4.06 -0.83 -16.83
N HIS A 199 -4.52 -1.87 -16.13
CA HIS A 199 -5.03 -1.74 -14.76
C HIS A 199 -3.92 -1.47 -13.74
N HIS A 200 -2.73 -2.05 -13.90
CA HIS A 200 -1.60 -1.75 -13.01
C HIS A 200 -1.06 -0.34 -13.24
N LEU A 201 -0.93 0.11 -14.49
CA LEU A 201 -0.47 1.47 -14.79
C LEU A 201 -1.52 2.51 -14.36
N ALA A 202 -2.72 2.49 -14.93
CA ALA A 202 -3.71 3.54 -14.65
C ALA A 202 -4.36 3.39 -13.28
N GLY A 203 -4.71 2.15 -12.89
CA GLY A 203 -5.37 1.87 -11.63
C GLY A 203 -4.40 1.88 -10.46
N LEU A 204 -3.55 0.85 -10.35
CA LEU A 204 -2.70 0.65 -9.18
C LEU A 204 -1.71 1.82 -8.97
N LEU A 205 -0.95 2.19 -10.00
CA LEU A 205 0.03 3.27 -9.89
C LEU A 205 -0.63 4.64 -10.03
N GLY A 206 -1.43 4.85 -11.08
CA GLY A 206 -2.05 6.13 -11.38
C GLY A 206 -3.01 6.62 -10.30
N LEU A 207 -4.04 5.83 -9.97
CA LEU A 207 -4.98 6.19 -8.89
C LEU A 207 -4.31 6.15 -7.51
N GLY A 208 -3.29 5.31 -7.32
CA GLY A 208 -2.46 5.29 -6.11
C GLY A 208 -1.75 6.64 -5.89
N CYS A 209 -1.03 7.12 -6.91
CA CYS A 209 -0.38 8.44 -6.88
C CYS A 209 -1.40 9.58 -6.73
N LEU A 210 -2.55 9.51 -7.43
CA LEU A 210 -3.58 10.55 -7.35
C LEU A 210 -4.17 10.65 -5.94
N SER A 211 -4.49 9.50 -5.34
CA SER A 211 -5.04 9.42 -3.98
C SER A 211 -4.03 9.92 -2.95
N TRP A 212 -2.75 9.57 -3.11
CA TRP A 212 -1.69 10.06 -2.23
C TRP A 212 -1.47 11.57 -2.38
N ALA A 213 -1.46 12.12 -3.59
CA ALA A 213 -1.42 13.56 -3.82
C ALA A 213 -2.60 14.27 -3.13
N GLY A 214 -3.82 13.71 -3.24
CA GLY A 214 -5.00 14.23 -2.54
C GLY A 214 -4.82 14.24 -1.01
N HIS A 215 -4.33 13.14 -0.43
CA HIS A 215 -3.99 13.10 0.99
C HIS A 215 -2.93 14.14 1.36
N GLN A 216 -1.87 14.27 0.56
CA GLN A 216 -0.81 15.24 0.81
C GLN A 216 -1.36 16.67 0.80
N ILE A 217 -2.18 17.02 -0.18
CA ILE A 217 -2.75 18.37 -0.34
C ILE A 217 -3.71 18.71 0.81
N HIS A 218 -4.60 17.78 1.16
CA HIS A 218 -5.72 18.07 2.05
C HIS A 218 -5.47 17.74 3.52
N VAL A 219 -4.42 16.97 3.84
CA VAL A 219 -4.10 16.55 5.21
C VAL A 219 -2.66 16.88 5.58
N ALA A 220 -1.69 16.33 4.85
CA ALA A 220 -0.29 16.44 5.23
C ALA A 220 0.22 17.90 5.18
N LEU A 221 -0.08 18.62 4.10
CA LEU A 221 0.35 19.99 3.87
C LEU A 221 -0.14 20.98 4.93
N PRO A 222 -1.44 21.09 5.24
CA PRO A 222 -1.91 22.05 6.24
C PRO A 222 -1.34 21.76 7.63
N ILE A 223 -1.29 20.48 8.03
CA ILE A 223 -0.75 20.08 9.33
C ILE A 223 0.73 20.39 9.44
N ASN A 224 1.54 19.99 8.45
CA ASN A 224 2.98 20.25 8.49
C ASN A 224 3.30 21.73 8.39
N LYS A 225 2.51 22.54 7.67
CA LYS A 225 2.69 23.98 7.65
C LYS A 225 2.49 24.61 9.02
N MET A 226 1.53 24.12 9.82
CA MET A 226 1.32 24.57 11.19
C MET A 226 2.41 24.06 12.15
N LEU A 227 2.80 22.78 12.05
CA LEU A 227 3.91 22.21 12.82
C LEU A 227 5.21 23.00 12.59
N ASP A 228 5.51 23.30 11.33
CA ASP A 228 6.70 24.04 10.92
C ASP A 228 6.61 25.53 11.33
N ALA A 229 5.40 26.07 11.53
CA ALA A 229 5.20 27.40 12.11
C ALA A 229 5.33 27.42 13.65
N GLY A 230 5.60 26.26 14.28
CA GLY A 230 5.74 26.16 15.74
C GLY A 230 4.41 26.13 16.50
N VAL A 231 3.30 25.90 15.81
CA VAL A 231 1.99 25.71 16.45
C VAL A 231 2.04 24.44 17.30
N ALA A 232 1.60 24.52 18.54
CA ALA A 232 1.60 23.36 19.42
C ALA A 232 0.59 22.31 18.94
N ILE A 233 0.92 21.03 19.12
CA ILE A 233 0.19 19.90 18.53
C ILE A 233 -1.30 19.92 18.91
N GLN A 234 -1.62 20.26 20.15
CA GLN A 234 -3.00 20.34 20.65
C GLN A 234 -3.83 21.46 20.00
N ASP A 235 -3.18 22.48 19.44
CA ASP A 235 -3.83 23.63 18.81
C ASP A 235 -4.00 23.44 17.30
N ILE A 236 -3.41 22.39 16.72
CA ILE A 236 -3.57 22.06 15.30
C ILE A 236 -4.95 21.43 15.07
N PRO A 237 -5.78 21.99 14.18
CA PRO A 237 -7.05 21.39 13.79
C PRO A 237 -6.89 19.95 13.32
N LEU A 238 -7.84 19.08 13.69
CA LEU A 238 -7.83 17.70 13.19
C LEU A 238 -8.04 17.67 11.67
N PRO A 239 -7.51 16.67 10.95
CA PRO A 239 -7.56 16.60 9.47
C PRO A 239 -8.94 16.88 8.85
N HIS A 240 -10.01 16.35 9.44
CA HIS A 240 -11.37 16.54 8.92
C HIS A 240 -11.85 18.00 9.00
N GLN A 241 -11.30 18.81 9.91
CA GLN A 241 -11.67 20.22 10.02
C GLN A 241 -11.15 21.03 8.83
N PHE A 242 -9.95 20.72 8.33
CA PHE A 242 -9.43 21.34 7.09
C PHE A 242 -10.25 20.96 5.85
N ILE A 243 -10.88 19.78 5.85
CA ILE A 243 -11.76 19.34 4.76
C ILE A 243 -13.12 20.05 4.84
N LEU A 244 -13.73 20.08 6.02
CA LEU A 244 -15.08 20.60 6.21
C LEU A 244 -15.14 22.13 6.26
N ASN A 245 -14.08 22.77 6.76
CA ASN A 245 -13.99 24.21 6.85
C ASN A 245 -12.98 24.77 5.84
N LYS A 246 -13.50 25.21 4.70
CA LYS A 246 -12.74 25.87 3.63
C LYS A 246 -11.92 27.07 4.13
N SER A 247 -12.38 27.81 5.14
CA SER A 247 -11.65 28.98 5.64
C SER A 247 -10.28 28.60 6.19
N LEU A 248 -10.19 27.49 6.93
CA LEU A 248 -8.91 27.03 7.50
C LEU A 248 -7.87 26.73 6.42
N MET A 249 -8.30 26.16 5.29
CA MET A 249 -7.41 25.94 4.15
C MET A 249 -7.07 27.25 3.44
N ALA A 250 -8.03 28.15 3.26
CA ALA A 250 -7.80 29.44 2.60
C ALA A 250 -6.86 30.36 3.40
N ASP A 251 -6.89 30.30 4.73
CA ASP A 251 -5.99 31.05 5.60
C ASP A 251 -4.53 30.59 5.43
N LEU A 252 -4.31 29.29 5.18
CA LEU A 252 -2.99 28.72 4.91
C LEU A 252 -2.58 28.86 3.44
N TYR A 253 -3.52 28.67 2.52
CA TYR A 253 -3.32 28.58 1.08
C TYR A 253 -4.41 29.41 0.39
N PRO A 254 -4.17 30.72 0.15
CA PRO A 254 -5.19 31.63 -0.37
C PRO A 254 -5.90 31.17 -1.64
N SER A 255 -5.23 30.36 -2.49
CA SER A 255 -5.83 29.82 -3.71
C SER A 255 -7.05 28.92 -3.44
N PHE A 256 -7.18 28.34 -2.24
CA PHE A 256 -8.36 27.57 -1.87
C PHE A 256 -9.63 28.42 -1.90
N ALA A 257 -9.56 29.74 -1.72
CA ALA A 257 -10.72 30.63 -1.84
C ALA A 257 -11.38 30.57 -3.23
N GLU A 258 -10.58 30.41 -4.30
CA GLU A 258 -11.04 30.28 -5.70
C GLU A 258 -11.79 28.96 -5.96
N GLY A 259 -11.61 27.96 -5.10
CA GLY A 259 -12.23 26.64 -5.22
C GLY A 259 -11.70 25.86 -6.42
N ILE A 260 -12.56 25.01 -6.99
CA ILE A 260 -12.18 24.07 -8.07
C ILE A 260 -12.35 24.65 -9.48
N LYS A 261 -12.85 25.88 -9.62
CA LYS A 261 -13.07 26.50 -10.94
C LYS A 261 -11.78 26.58 -11.78
N PRO A 262 -10.63 27.03 -11.24
CA PRO A 262 -9.39 27.09 -12.01
C PRO A 262 -8.94 25.74 -12.59
N PHE A 263 -9.23 24.63 -11.91
CA PHE A 263 -8.95 23.29 -12.42
C PHE A 263 -9.70 23.00 -13.73
N PHE A 264 -11.01 23.23 -13.77
CA PHE A 264 -11.85 22.94 -14.95
C PHE A 264 -11.67 23.95 -16.09
N THR A 265 -11.14 25.14 -15.81
CA THR A 265 -10.81 26.14 -16.84
C THR A 265 -9.36 26.07 -17.31
N LEU A 266 -8.57 25.09 -16.83
CA LEU A 266 -7.14 24.95 -17.12
C LEU A 266 -6.28 26.16 -16.70
N ASN A 267 -6.76 26.97 -15.75
CA ASN A 267 -6.01 28.10 -15.20
C ASN A 267 -5.19 27.66 -13.97
N TRP A 268 -4.27 26.71 -14.18
CA TRP A 268 -3.63 25.98 -13.09
C TRP A 268 -2.59 26.78 -12.29
N ASN A 269 -2.10 27.90 -12.84
CA ASN A 269 -1.14 28.77 -12.15
C ASN A 269 -1.68 29.32 -10.81
N VAL A 270 -3.00 29.32 -10.61
CA VAL A 270 -3.65 29.73 -9.35
C VAL A 270 -3.24 28.83 -8.17
N TYR A 271 -2.90 27.55 -8.39
CA TYR A 271 -2.61 26.58 -7.33
C TYR A 271 -1.13 26.54 -6.88
N SER A 272 -0.35 27.58 -7.20
CA SER A 272 1.10 27.63 -6.94
C SER A 272 1.50 27.74 -5.46
N ASP A 273 0.54 27.93 -4.55
CA ASP A 273 0.78 28.01 -3.10
C ASP A 273 0.85 26.63 -2.42
N PHE A 274 0.26 25.59 -3.01
CA PHE A 274 0.33 24.21 -2.50
C PHE A 274 0.88 23.19 -3.51
N LEU A 275 0.91 23.50 -4.82
CA LEU A 275 1.62 22.74 -5.85
C LEU A 275 2.85 23.53 -6.31
N THR A 276 3.96 23.35 -5.61
CA THR A 276 5.18 24.14 -5.86
C THR A 276 6.19 23.36 -6.71
N PHE A 277 7.24 24.06 -7.13
CA PHE A 277 8.42 23.47 -7.78
C PHE A 277 9.68 24.18 -7.28
N LYS A 278 9.85 24.22 -5.95
CA LYS A 278 10.93 24.99 -5.31
C LYS A 278 12.29 24.34 -5.57
N GLY A 279 12.35 23.02 -5.43
CA GLY A 279 13.60 22.26 -5.48
C GLY A 279 14.46 22.50 -4.23
N GLY A 280 15.21 21.46 -3.82
CA GLY A 280 16.02 21.49 -2.61
C GLY A 280 15.27 21.07 -1.34
N LEU A 281 15.72 21.56 -0.18
CA LEU A 281 15.22 21.16 1.13
C LEU A 281 14.47 22.31 1.81
N ASN A 282 13.46 21.96 2.61
CA ASN A 282 12.86 22.86 3.58
C ASN A 282 13.91 23.18 4.65
N PRO A 283 14.33 24.45 4.81
CA PRO A 283 15.42 24.82 5.71
C PRO A 283 15.12 24.57 7.18
N LEU A 284 13.84 24.47 7.57
CA LEU A 284 13.45 24.18 8.95
C LEU A 284 13.56 22.70 9.27
N THR A 285 13.03 21.83 8.40
CA THR A 285 12.92 20.40 8.67
C THR A 285 14.10 19.59 8.13
N GLY A 286 14.86 20.14 7.18
CA GLY A 286 15.89 19.43 6.43
C GLY A 286 15.33 18.38 5.45
N GLY A 287 14.00 18.22 5.37
CA GLY A 287 13.33 17.32 4.42
C GLY A 287 12.99 18.00 3.10
N LEU A 288 12.42 17.24 2.16
CA LEU A 288 11.87 17.80 0.93
C LEU A 288 10.64 18.67 1.23
N TRP A 289 10.36 19.65 0.36
CA TRP A 289 9.11 20.40 0.42
C TRP A 289 7.93 19.48 0.13
N LEU A 290 7.01 19.35 1.09
CA LEU A 290 5.82 18.51 0.90
C LEU A 290 4.97 18.96 -0.29
N SER A 291 4.95 20.26 -0.59
CA SER A 291 4.23 20.82 -1.74
C SER A 291 4.87 20.43 -3.07
N ASP A 292 6.19 20.28 -3.12
CA ASP A 292 6.89 19.71 -4.28
C ASP A 292 6.57 18.21 -4.40
N THR A 293 6.51 17.46 -3.28
CA THR A 293 6.13 16.03 -3.34
C THR A 293 4.68 15.82 -3.76
N ALA A 294 3.75 16.70 -3.36
CA ALA A 294 2.36 16.65 -3.79
C ALA A 294 2.24 16.89 -5.29
N HIS A 295 2.96 17.89 -5.80
CA HIS A 295 3.04 18.16 -7.24
C HIS A 295 3.68 17.00 -8.01
N HIS A 296 4.74 16.40 -7.46
CA HIS A 296 5.37 15.21 -8.04
C HIS A 296 4.38 14.03 -8.17
N HIS A 297 3.64 13.69 -7.11
CA HIS A 297 2.66 12.60 -7.17
C HIS A 297 1.50 12.92 -8.11
N LEU A 298 1.05 14.16 -8.19
CA LEU A 298 0.03 14.57 -9.17
C LEU A 298 0.52 14.40 -10.61
N ALA A 299 1.76 14.80 -10.89
CA ALA A 299 2.36 14.62 -12.21
C ALA A 299 2.51 13.12 -12.58
N LEU A 300 2.97 12.29 -11.63
CA LEU A 300 3.06 10.84 -11.82
C LEU A 300 1.67 10.20 -12.03
N ALA A 301 0.65 10.68 -11.31
CA ALA A 301 -0.71 10.19 -11.48
C ALA A 301 -1.19 10.41 -12.93
N VAL A 302 -1.02 11.62 -13.47
CA VAL A 302 -1.37 11.92 -14.86
C VAL A 302 -0.58 11.03 -15.81
N LEU A 303 0.74 10.91 -15.62
CA LEU A 303 1.60 10.06 -16.46
C LEU A 303 1.12 8.61 -16.49
N PHE A 304 0.91 8.00 -15.33
CA PHE A 304 0.52 6.59 -15.22
C PHE A 304 -0.91 6.33 -15.68
N ILE A 305 -1.85 7.26 -15.40
CA ILE A 305 -3.22 7.16 -15.91
C ILE A 305 -3.21 7.19 -17.43
N VAL A 306 -2.51 8.14 -18.05
CA VAL A 306 -2.42 8.21 -19.51
C VAL A 306 -1.70 6.96 -20.08
N ALA A 307 -0.59 6.53 -19.48
CA ALA A 307 0.16 5.35 -19.92
C ALA A 307 -0.69 4.06 -19.85
N GLY A 308 -1.55 3.91 -18.86
CA GLY A 308 -2.45 2.76 -18.73
C GLY A 308 -3.60 2.72 -19.75
N HIS A 309 -3.66 3.65 -20.71
CA HIS A 309 -4.58 3.61 -21.85
C HIS A 309 -3.89 3.22 -23.17
N MET A 310 -2.64 2.76 -23.11
CA MET A 310 -1.85 2.39 -24.30
C MET A 310 -2.31 1.06 -24.95
N TYR A 311 -2.66 0.05 -24.15
CA TYR A 311 -2.86 -1.31 -24.67
C TYR A 311 -4.31 -1.61 -25.05
N ARG A 312 -4.49 -2.36 -26.14
CA ARG A 312 -5.79 -2.68 -26.74
C ARG A 312 -6.56 -3.69 -25.92
N THR A 313 -7.75 -3.30 -25.45
CA THR A 313 -8.73 -4.17 -24.76
C THR A 313 -9.99 -4.37 -25.64
N ASN A 314 -11.19 -4.48 -25.04
CA ASN A 314 -12.43 -4.86 -25.73
C ASN A 314 -12.93 -3.83 -26.75
N TRP A 315 -12.56 -2.56 -26.61
CA TRP A 315 -13.07 -1.47 -27.46
C TRP A 315 -12.26 -1.23 -28.73
N GLY A 316 -11.23 -2.05 -28.99
CA GLY A 316 -10.46 -2.02 -30.23
C GLY A 316 -9.50 -0.85 -30.42
N ILE A 317 -9.43 0.08 -29.47
CA ILE A 317 -8.46 1.19 -29.44
C ILE A 317 -7.24 0.78 -28.62
N GLY A 318 -6.04 1.17 -29.05
CA GLY A 318 -4.77 0.88 -28.40
C GLY A 318 -3.90 -0.13 -29.18
N HIS A 319 -2.79 -0.53 -28.59
CA HIS A 319 -1.79 -1.42 -29.19
C HIS A 319 -1.86 -2.84 -28.65
N SER A 320 -1.62 -3.84 -29.49
CA SER A 320 -1.30 -5.18 -28.98
C SER A 320 0.20 -5.28 -28.70
N MET A 321 0.57 -5.84 -27.55
CA MET A 321 1.99 -6.04 -27.21
C MET A 321 2.70 -6.94 -28.23
N LYS A 322 1.99 -7.98 -28.71
CA LYS A 322 2.54 -8.88 -29.73
C LYS A 322 2.81 -8.14 -31.05
N GLU A 323 1.85 -7.35 -31.53
CA GLU A 323 2.03 -6.52 -32.73
C GLU A 323 3.21 -5.55 -32.58
N ILE A 324 3.47 -5.01 -31.38
CA ILE A 324 4.63 -4.15 -31.14
C ILE A 324 5.95 -4.96 -31.24
N LEU A 325 6.00 -6.16 -30.67
CA LEU A 325 7.23 -6.98 -30.61
C LEU A 325 7.59 -7.65 -31.94
N ASP A 326 6.58 -7.98 -32.76
CA ASP A 326 6.78 -8.64 -34.05
C ASP A 326 7.21 -7.65 -35.16
N ASN A 327 7.12 -6.33 -34.92
CA ASN A 327 7.53 -5.25 -35.82
C ASN A 327 8.91 -4.69 -35.47
#